data_AF-A0A2N5SPL8-F1
#
_entry.id   AF-A0A2N5SPL8-F1
#
_cell.length_a   1.000
_cell.length_b   1.000
_cell.length_c   1.000
_cell.angle_alpha   90.00
_cell.angle_beta   90.00
_cell.angle_gamma   90.00
#
_symmetry.space_group_name_H-M   'P 1'
#
loop_
_entity.id
_entity.type
_entity.pdbx_description
1 polymer ?
#
loop_
_entity_poly.entity_id
_entity_poly.type
_entity_poly.pdbx_seq_one_letter_code
_entity_poly.pdbx_strand_id
1 'polypeptide(L)' 'MDWEYPNSDGVGCNTKNPANVINFGKLVKEIRALWPGACLTAALSVNGLIGANGNPSTTTKTTLLKQYLDYV' A
#
# COMPACT_ATOMS: atom_id res chain seq x y z
N MET A 1 0.12 6.59 6.55
CA MET A 1 -0.53 6.89 5.26
C MET A 1 -1.86 6.19 5.23
N ASP A 2 -2.86 6.81 4.63
CA ASP A 2 -4.25 6.32 4.69
C ASP A 2 -4.87 6.38 3.30
N TRP A 3 -4.57 5.37 2.49
CA TRP A 3 -5.13 5.26 1.13
C TRP A 3 -6.29 4.27 1.18
N GLU A 4 -7.49 4.77 0.85
CA GLU A 4 -8.75 4.02 0.91
C GLU A 4 -9.41 3.82 -0.48
N TYR A 5 -9.09 2.78 -1.23
CA TYR A 5 -8.05 1.77 -1.00
C TYR A 5 -7.22 1.59 -2.28
N PRO A 6 -5.97 1.12 -2.20
CA PRO A 6 -5.20 0.79 -3.39
C PRO A 6 -5.99 -0.17 -4.29
N ASN A 7 -6.12 0.19 -5.57
CA ASN A 7 -6.86 -0.55 -6.59
C ASN A 7 -8.38 -0.69 -6.32
N SER A 8 -8.97 0.23 -5.57
CA SER A 8 -10.41 0.29 -5.30
C SER A 8 -11.01 1.62 -5.74
N ASP A 9 -12.31 1.60 -6.02
CA ASP A 9 -13.09 2.80 -6.30
C ASP A 9 -13.33 3.64 -5.02
N GLY A 10 -13.05 3.08 -3.83
CA GLY A 10 -13.25 3.78 -2.54
C GLY A 10 -14.69 4.26 -2.39
N VAL A 11 -14.87 5.57 -2.27
CA VAL A 11 -16.19 6.23 -2.23
C VAL A 11 -16.89 6.36 -3.59
N GLY A 12 -16.37 5.72 -4.64
CA GLY A 12 -17.05 5.48 -5.92
C GLY A 12 -16.41 6.11 -7.15
N CYS A 13 -15.40 6.97 -7.00
CA CYS A 13 -14.75 7.67 -8.13
C CYS A 13 -13.22 7.70 -8.05
N ASN A 14 -12.60 6.97 -7.11
CA ASN A 14 -11.15 6.99 -6.96
C ASN A 14 -10.45 6.37 -8.19
N THR A 15 -9.28 6.92 -8.54
CA THR A 15 -8.45 6.34 -9.59
C THR A 15 -7.87 5.01 -9.11
N LYS A 16 -8.16 3.93 -9.84
CA LYS A 16 -7.61 2.59 -9.58
C LYS A 16 -6.65 2.15 -10.67
N ASN A 17 -5.65 1.36 -10.27
CA ASN A 17 -4.71 0.71 -11.16
C ASN A 17 -4.30 -0.65 -10.55
N PRO A 18 -4.22 -1.73 -11.34
CA PRO A 18 -3.80 -3.04 -10.86
C PRO A 18 -2.43 -3.06 -10.16
N ALA A 19 -1.57 -2.08 -10.43
CA ALA A 19 -0.25 -1.93 -9.82
C ALA A 19 -0.24 -1.11 -8.52
N ASN A 20 -1.38 -0.61 -8.03
CA ASN A 20 -1.42 0.32 -6.90
C ASN A 20 -0.77 -0.22 -5.62
N VAL A 21 -0.97 -1.50 -5.26
CA VAL A 21 -0.30 -2.10 -4.09
C VAL A 21 1.23 -2.12 -4.26
N ILE A 22 1.71 -2.46 -5.46
CA ILE A 22 3.15 -2.49 -5.75
C ILE A 22 3.72 -1.06 -5.70
N ASN A 23 3.03 -0.11 -6.33
CA ASN A 23 3.46 1.28 -6.38
C ASN A 23 3.40 1.94 -5.01
N PHE A 24 2.45 1.54 -4.15
CA PHE A 24 2.44 1.96 -2.76
C PHE A 24 3.71 1.52 -2.04
N GLY A 25 4.11 0.25 -2.20
CA GLY A 25 5.38 -0.24 -1.67
C GLY A 25 6.60 0.52 -2.19
N LYS A 26 6.61 0.90 -3.48
CA LYS A 26 7.68 1.74 -4.05
C LYS A 26 7.70 3.14 -3.42
N LEU A 27 6.54 3.78 -3.22
CA LEU A 27 6.46 5.07 -2.55
C LEU A 27 7.06 5.00 -1.14
N VAL A 28 6.69 3.98 -0.35
CA VAL A 28 7.24 3.81 1.01
C VAL A 28 8.75 3.60 1.00
N LYS A 29 9.26 2.82 0.03
CA LYS A 29 10.71 2.65 -0.16
C LYS A 29 11.41 3.99 -0.37
N GLU A 30 10.89 4.84 -1.24
CA GLU A 30 11.50 6.15 -1.51
C GLU A 30 11.43 7.08 -0.29
N ILE A 31 10.29 7.09 0.42
CA ILE A 31 10.16 7.87 1.67
C ILE A 31 11.18 7.40 2.71
N ARG A 32 11.35 6.09 2.89
CA ARG A 32 12.34 5.54 3.83
C ARG A 32 13.77 5.92 3.45
N ALA A 33 14.09 5.93 2.16
CA ALA A 33 15.41 6.34 1.69
C ALA A 33 15.71 7.81 1.99
N LEU A 34 14.72 8.69 1.82
CA LEU A 34 14.85 10.13 2.08
C LEU A 34 14.80 10.49 3.57
N TRP A 35 14.04 9.74 4.37
CA TRP A 35 13.89 9.99 5.80
C TRP A 35 14.01 8.70 6.63
N PRO A 36 15.25 8.19 6.83
CA PRO A 36 15.48 6.90 7.48
C PRO A 36 14.92 6.81 8.91
N GLY A 37 14.90 7.93 9.64
CA GLY A 37 14.42 7.99 11.03
C GLY A 37 12.91 8.26 11.20
N ALA A 38 12.13 8.38 10.12
CA ALA A 38 10.69 8.55 10.22
C ALA A 38 10.01 7.29 10.76
N CYS A 39 8.92 7.45 11.53
CA CYS A 39 7.99 6.35 11.78
C CYS A 39 6.98 6.31 10.62
N LEU A 40 7.06 5.29 9.78
CA LEU A 40 6.20 5.11 8.61
C LEU A 40 5.13 4.06 8.92
N THR A 41 3.89 4.49 8.99
CA THR A 41 2.74 3.62 9.23
C THR A 41 1.75 3.66 8.08
N ALA A 42 0.89 2.65 7.94
CA ALA A 42 -0.23 2.69 7.01
C ALA A 42 -1.51 2.09 7.59
N ALA A 43 -2.61 2.84 7.59
CA ALA A 43 -3.91 2.27 7.92
C ALA A 43 -4.39 1.39 6.77
N LEU A 44 -4.84 0.16 7.07
CA LEU A 44 -5.26 -0.83 6.09
C LEU A 44 -6.70 -1.28 6.36
N SER A 45 -7.40 -1.72 5.30
CA SER A 45 -8.65 -2.45 5.45
C SER A 45 -8.41 -3.77 6.22
N VAL A 46 -9.40 -4.18 7.01
CA VAL A 46 -9.41 -5.49 7.70
C VAL A 46 -9.31 -6.67 6.73
N ASN A 47 -9.73 -6.48 5.47
CA ASN A 47 -9.63 -7.48 4.40
C ASN A 47 -8.26 -7.47 3.69
N GLY A 48 -7.34 -6.61 4.15
CA GLY A 48 -6.03 -6.39 3.54
C GLY A 48 -6.06 -5.47 2.32
N LEU A 49 -4.96 -5.47 1.58
CA LEU A 49 -4.76 -4.64 0.39
C LEU A 49 -5.34 -5.31 -0.85
N ILE A 50 -6.00 -4.56 -1.73
CA ILE A 50 -6.68 -5.11 -2.92
C ILE A 50 -5.67 -5.26 -4.06
N GLY A 51 -5.38 -6.50 -4.42
CA GLY A 51 -4.45 -6.88 -5.47
C GLY A 51 -4.99 -6.60 -6.88
N ALA A 52 -4.16 -6.88 -7.89
CA ALA A 52 -4.41 -6.58 -9.30
C ALA A 52 -5.74 -7.15 -9.85
N ASN A 53 -6.20 -8.27 -9.30
CA ASN A 53 -7.41 -8.98 -9.70
C ASN A 53 -8.64 -8.66 -8.82
N GLY A 54 -8.55 -7.66 -7.94
CA GLY A 54 -9.63 -7.30 -7.02
C GLY A 54 -9.72 -8.17 -5.75
N ASN A 55 -8.93 -9.24 -5.65
CA ASN A 55 -8.84 -10.07 -4.45
C ASN A 55 -7.74 -9.56 -3.50
N PRO A 56 -7.67 -10.02 -2.25
CA PRO A 56 -6.57 -9.69 -1.35
C PRO A 56 -5.20 -9.96 -1.98
N SER A 57 -4.29 -9.01 -1.82
CA SER A 57 -2.95 -9.05 -2.38
C SER A 57 -2.08 -10.11 -1.69
N THR A 58 -1.13 -10.69 -2.42
CA THR A 58 -0.21 -11.67 -1.89
C THR A 58 0.95 -11.03 -1.13
N THR A 59 1.60 -11.82 -0.26
CA THR A 59 2.81 -11.44 0.49
C THR A 59 3.96 -11.02 -0.42
N THR A 60 4.10 -11.65 -1.59
CA THR A 60 5.10 -11.25 -2.60
C THR A 60 4.84 -9.82 -3.09
N LYS A 61 3.58 -9.45 -3.28
CA LYS A 61 3.21 -8.12 -3.80
C LYS A 61 3.26 -7.02 -2.72
N THR A 62 3.14 -7.39 -1.45
CA THR A 62 3.25 -6.46 -0.31
C THR A 62 4.64 -6.41 0.33
N THR A 63 5.63 -7.11 -0.24
CA THR A 63 6.99 -7.23 0.32
C THR A 63 7.63 -5.88 0.68
N LEU A 64 7.53 -4.87 -0.19
CA LEU A 64 8.13 -3.56 0.09
C LEU A 64 7.42 -2.83 1.23
N LEU A 65 6.11 -2.98 1.35
CA LEU A 65 5.35 -2.41 2.47
C LEU A 65 5.76 -3.07 3.78
N LYS A 66 5.84 -4.41 3.80
CA LYS A 66 6.34 -5.17 4.95
C LYS A 66 7.77 -4.77 5.34
N GLN A 67 8.61 -4.45 4.36
CA GLN A 67 10.01 -4.12 4.59
C GLN A 67 10.22 -2.70 5.13
N TYR A 68 9.39 -1.73 4.71
CA TYR A 68 9.68 -0.30 4.94
C TYR A 68 8.69 0.42 5.84
N LEU A 69 7.50 -0.15 6.09
CA LEU A 69 6.60 0.31 7.15
C LEU A 69 7.05 -0.25 8.50
N ASP A 70 6.92 0.56 9.53
CA ASP A 70 7.14 0.16 10.92
C ASP A 70 5.89 -0.53 11.48
N TYR A 71 4.70 -0.02 11.14
CA TYR A 71 3.41 -0.54 11.59
C TYR A 71 2.33 -0.43 10.51
N VAL A 72 1.30 -1.27 10.66
CA VAL A 72 0.03 -1.19 9.93
C VAL A 72 -1.13 -1.14 10.93
#